data_AF-A0AA41DPY2-F1
#
_entry.id   AF-A0AA41DPY2-F1
#
_cell.length_a   1.000
_cell.length_b   1.000
_cell.length_c   1.000
_cell.angle_alpha   90.00
_cell.angle_beta   90.00
_cell.angle_gamma   90.00
#
_symmetry.space_group_name_H-M   'P 1'
#
loop_
_entity.id
_entity.type
_entity.pdbx_description
1 polymer ?
#
loop_
_entity_poly.entity_id
_entity_poly.type
_entity_poly.pdbx_seq_one_letter_code
_entity_poly.pdbx_strand_id
1 'polypeptide(L)'
;MLSHLRPADWATEQPVGPVGTDRREPGRSADSFRSAPTPEAAFDALYLHTAPHLVHQTHLLTGRRGRAFEAVDHAFCRAWDCWPEVAVHADPVSWVRGCAYEYALSPWHRFRETVTRDALAPNGPMGTAILRLRPLHRRTLVMCDGLGLTIDEAAAELEASPAATRMRLLHAHAALQEQFPDCEDVSRLREQVRALVDDAASATVPTAGAVRAESERRTRLLTRTAVGAVALLSGLVAASMLSHAPQHETSGPHPRVHGHAHVPAAPHGTSRARGGSSPAEPASTSTAGT
;
A
#
# COMPACT_ATOMS: atom_id res chain seq x y z
N MET A 1 -14.10 -19.01 -14.48
CA MET A 1 -14.25 -18.37 -15.80
C MET A 1 -14.74 -16.94 -15.61
N LEU A 2 -13.89 -16.07 -15.08
CA LEU A 2 -14.12 -14.63 -15.01
C LEU A 2 -12.78 -13.95 -15.33
N SER A 3 -12.38 -14.08 -16.59
CA SER A 3 -11.35 -13.27 -17.22
C SER A 3 -12.03 -12.60 -18.40
N HIS A 4 -11.78 -11.29 -18.57
CA HIS A 4 -12.37 -10.37 -19.55
C HIS A 4 -13.58 -9.56 -19.06
N LEU A 5 -13.38 -8.70 -18.07
CA LEU A 5 -14.10 -7.43 -18.01
C LEU A 5 -13.16 -6.33 -18.53
N ARG A 6 -13.61 -5.63 -19.57
CA ARG A 6 -12.85 -4.60 -20.28
C ARG A 6 -13.02 -3.26 -19.52
N PRO A 7 -12.11 -2.28 -19.65
CA PRO A 7 -12.19 -1.01 -18.89
C PRO A 7 -13.39 -0.11 -19.17
N ALA A 8 -14.41 -0.56 -19.91
CA ALA A 8 -15.56 0.24 -20.33
C ALA A 8 -16.93 -0.30 -19.87
N ASP A 9 -16.99 -1.46 -19.21
CA ASP A 9 -18.25 -2.18 -19.04
C ASP A 9 -19.06 -1.74 -17.81
N TRP A 10 -18.50 -0.95 -16.89
CA TRP A 10 -19.22 -0.47 -15.69
C TRP A 10 -20.18 0.69 -15.96
N ALA A 11 -20.14 1.31 -17.15
CA ALA A 11 -20.89 2.54 -17.46
C ALA A 11 -22.29 2.32 -18.05
N THR A 12 -22.78 1.08 -18.19
CA THR A 12 -24.04 0.82 -18.90
C THR A 12 -24.93 -0.15 -18.15
N GLU A 13 -25.72 0.33 -17.20
CA GLU A 13 -26.98 -0.29 -16.80
C GLU A 13 -27.88 0.75 -16.11
N GLN A 14 -28.79 1.34 -16.88
CA GLN A 14 -29.98 2.04 -16.37
C GLN A 14 -31.21 1.18 -16.68
N PRO A 15 -32.21 1.12 -15.79
CA PRO A 15 -33.37 0.24 -15.96
C PRO A 15 -34.33 0.79 -17.03
N VAL A 16 -34.82 -0.13 -17.87
CA VAL A 16 -35.79 0.11 -18.94
C VAL A 16 -37.19 0.40 -18.37
N GLY A 17 -37.72 1.59 -18.66
CA GLY A 17 -39.14 1.96 -18.52
C GLY A 17 -39.78 2.22 -19.89
N PRO A 18 -41.12 2.10 -20.04
CA PRO A 18 -41.73 1.60 -21.27
C PRO A 18 -41.91 2.63 -22.39
N VAL A 19 -41.97 2.05 -23.59
CA VAL A 19 -42.16 2.63 -24.91
C VAL A 19 -43.33 3.61 -24.97
N GLY A 20 -43.03 4.83 -25.43
CA GLY A 20 -44.00 5.80 -25.95
C GLY A 20 -43.51 6.28 -27.31
N THR A 21 -44.19 5.83 -28.37
CA THR A 21 -43.90 6.20 -29.75
C THR A 21 -44.43 7.61 -30.03
N ASP A 22 -43.54 8.57 -30.26
CA ASP A 22 -43.85 9.64 -31.21
C ASP A 22 -42.61 10.11 -31.97
N ARG A 23 -42.83 10.32 -33.26
CA ARG A 23 -41.85 10.49 -34.33
C ARG A 23 -41.53 11.98 -34.48
N ARG A 24 -40.30 12.39 -34.16
CA ARG A 24 -39.73 13.68 -34.58
C ARG A 24 -38.24 13.55 -34.94
N GLU A 25 -37.99 13.83 -36.22
CA GLU A 25 -36.77 14.16 -36.97
C GLU A 25 -35.36 13.73 -36.48
N PRO A 26 -34.55 13.06 -37.33
CA PRO A 26 -33.16 12.70 -37.03
C PRO A 26 -32.23 13.88 -37.34
N GLY A 27 -32.24 14.87 -36.46
CA GLY A 27 -31.30 16.00 -36.51
C GLY A 27 -30.54 16.08 -35.19
N ARG A 28 -29.29 15.59 -35.19
CA ARG A 28 -28.25 15.87 -34.16
C ARG A 28 -28.47 15.22 -32.79
N SER A 29 -27.98 13.98 -32.62
CA SER A 29 -27.41 13.46 -31.36
C SER A 29 -26.66 12.14 -31.62
N ALA A 30 -25.82 12.09 -32.67
CA ALA A 30 -24.91 10.96 -32.89
C ALA A 30 -23.50 11.20 -32.29
N ASP A 31 -23.24 12.40 -31.75
CA ASP A 31 -21.95 12.79 -31.14
C ASP A 31 -21.87 12.56 -29.62
N SER A 32 -22.91 12.01 -28.99
CA SER A 32 -22.83 11.63 -27.56
C SER A 32 -22.09 10.30 -27.33
N PHE A 33 -21.60 9.65 -28.38
CA PHE A 33 -20.85 8.40 -28.27
C PHE A 33 -19.35 8.68 -28.13
N ARG A 34 -18.87 8.60 -26.89
CA ARG A 34 -17.47 8.49 -26.44
C ARG A 34 -16.66 9.79 -26.29
N SER A 35 -17.17 10.77 -25.54
CA SER A 35 -16.23 11.48 -24.66
C SER A 35 -15.77 10.48 -23.61
N ALA A 36 -14.45 10.24 -23.53
CA ALA A 36 -13.89 9.49 -22.41
C ALA A 36 -14.37 10.13 -21.10
N PRO A 37 -14.77 9.34 -20.09
CA PRO A 37 -15.19 9.91 -18.82
C PRO A 37 -14.07 10.82 -18.28
N THR A 38 -14.45 11.96 -17.72
CA THR A 38 -13.44 12.82 -17.08
C THR A 38 -12.76 12.03 -15.96
N PRO A 39 -11.52 12.38 -15.59
CA PRO A 39 -10.83 11.74 -14.47
C PRO A 39 -11.69 11.65 -13.20
N GLU A 40 -12.44 12.70 -12.89
CA GLU A 40 -13.37 12.77 -11.76
C GLU A 40 -14.52 11.76 -11.90
N ALA A 41 -15.14 11.67 -13.07
CA ALA A 41 -16.25 10.76 -13.33
C ALA A 41 -15.81 9.28 -13.27
N ALA A 42 -14.61 8.98 -13.81
CA ALA A 42 -14.03 7.65 -13.74
C ALA A 42 -13.65 7.26 -12.29
N PHE A 43 -13.11 8.21 -11.51
CA PHE A 43 -12.82 8.00 -10.09
C PHE A 43 -14.10 7.77 -9.28
N ASP A 44 -15.11 8.62 -9.47
CA ASP A 44 -16.38 8.54 -8.73
C ASP A 44 -17.05 7.20 -8.96
N ALA A 45 -17.02 6.70 -10.19
CA ALA A 45 -17.57 5.40 -10.50
C ALA A 45 -16.83 4.24 -9.85
N LEU A 46 -15.49 4.25 -9.90
CA LEU A 46 -14.68 3.26 -9.18
C LEU A 46 -15.02 3.29 -7.69
N TYR A 47 -15.12 4.48 -7.11
CA TYR A 47 -15.49 4.66 -5.71
C TYR A 47 -16.86 4.08 -5.39
N LEU A 48 -17.89 4.50 -6.12
CA LEU A 48 -19.28 4.09 -5.89
C LEU A 48 -19.45 2.57 -6.04
N HIS A 49 -18.79 1.96 -7.01
CA HIS A 49 -18.87 0.53 -7.25
C HIS A 49 -18.09 -0.29 -6.22
N THR A 50 -16.90 0.17 -5.84
CA THR A 50 -15.94 -0.67 -5.12
C THR A 50 -15.90 -0.41 -3.61
N ALA A 51 -16.17 0.82 -3.16
CA ALA A 51 -16.00 1.19 -1.76
C ALA A 51 -16.89 0.40 -0.77
N PRO A 52 -18.18 0.11 -1.04
CA PRO A 52 -19.01 -0.69 -0.11
C PRO A 52 -18.45 -2.09 0.13
N HIS A 53 -18.04 -2.75 -0.95
CA HIS A 53 -17.42 -4.07 -0.90
C HIS A 53 -16.07 -4.03 -0.18
N LEU A 54 -15.22 -3.02 -0.43
CA LEU A 54 -13.94 -2.90 0.27
C LEU A 54 -14.10 -2.59 1.75
N VAL A 55 -15.08 -1.79 2.16
CA VAL A 55 -15.37 -1.55 3.58
C VAL A 55 -15.77 -2.85 4.25
N HIS A 56 -16.64 -3.63 3.62
CA HIS A 56 -17.05 -4.92 4.15
C HIS A 56 -15.88 -5.91 4.24
N GLN A 57 -15.11 -6.05 3.17
CA GLN A 57 -13.92 -6.92 3.14
C GLN A 57 -12.89 -6.52 4.21
N THR A 58 -12.57 -5.23 4.34
CA THR A 58 -11.66 -4.74 5.39
C THR A 58 -12.24 -4.90 6.79
N HIS A 59 -13.55 -4.85 6.96
CA HIS A 59 -14.22 -5.18 8.22
C HIS A 59 -14.04 -6.67 8.57
N LEU A 60 -14.18 -7.58 7.61
CA LEU A 60 -13.90 -9.02 7.80
C LEU A 60 -12.45 -9.30 8.19
N LEU A 61 -11.50 -8.49 7.69
CA LEU A 61 -10.07 -8.65 7.99
C LEU A 61 -9.67 -8.08 9.36
N THR A 62 -10.41 -7.11 9.87
CA THR A 62 -10.01 -6.31 11.06
C THR A 62 -10.95 -6.43 12.25
N GLY A 63 -12.20 -6.83 12.04
CA GLY A 63 -13.25 -6.88 13.06
C GLY A 63 -13.77 -5.51 13.50
N ARG A 64 -13.30 -4.41 12.89
CA ARG A 64 -13.58 -3.05 13.35
C ARG A 64 -14.07 -2.18 12.20
N ARG A 65 -15.32 -1.70 12.29
CA ARG A 65 -15.92 -0.83 11.27
C ARG A 65 -15.13 0.47 11.08
N GLY A 66 -14.70 1.11 12.16
CA GLY A 66 -13.90 2.33 12.06
C GLY A 66 -12.59 2.12 11.29
N ARG A 67 -11.86 1.03 11.56
CA ARG A 67 -10.62 0.70 10.83
C ARG A 67 -10.88 0.37 9.37
N ALA A 68 -11.99 -0.29 9.07
CA ALA A 68 -12.41 -0.56 7.70
C ALA A 68 -12.66 0.73 6.91
N PHE A 69 -13.41 1.68 7.47
CA PHE A 69 -13.63 2.99 6.85
C PHE A 69 -12.33 3.77 6.67
N GLU A 70 -11.48 3.84 7.69
CA GLU A 70 -10.18 4.51 7.60
C GLU A 70 -9.28 3.91 6.50
N ALA A 71 -9.27 2.58 6.37
CA ALA A 71 -8.48 1.90 5.36
C ALA A 71 -8.95 2.19 3.94
N VAL A 72 -10.27 2.20 3.72
CA VAL A 72 -10.86 2.50 2.41
C VAL A 72 -10.71 3.98 2.07
N ASP A 73 -10.95 4.89 3.02
CA ASP A 73 -10.68 6.32 2.86
C ASP A 73 -9.23 6.56 2.47
N HIS A 74 -8.29 5.94 3.19
CA HIS A 74 -6.87 6.02 2.89
C HIS A 74 -6.55 5.53 1.48
N ALA A 75 -7.08 4.37 1.08
CA ALA A 75 -6.81 3.79 -0.23
C ALA A 75 -7.34 4.67 -1.38
N PHE A 76 -8.54 5.25 -1.24
CA PHE A 76 -9.10 6.15 -2.26
C PHE A 76 -8.46 7.54 -2.27
N CYS A 77 -8.02 8.06 -1.12
CA CYS A 77 -7.17 9.25 -1.09
C CYS A 77 -5.87 9.00 -1.89
N ARG A 78 -5.22 7.87 -1.63
CA ARG A 78 -4.00 7.46 -2.36
C ARG A 78 -4.26 7.27 -3.84
N ALA A 79 -5.38 6.64 -4.21
CA ALA A 79 -5.78 6.46 -5.60
C ALA A 79 -5.98 7.79 -6.33
N TRP A 80 -6.57 8.79 -5.65
CA TRP A 80 -6.73 10.12 -6.22
C TRP A 80 -5.39 10.83 -6.41
N ASP A 81 -4.48 10.73 -5.43
CA ASP A 81 -3.16 11.36 -5.49
C ASP A 81 -2.30 10.84 -6.66
N CYS A 82 -2.46 9.57 -7.06
CA CYS A 82 -1.81 8.96 -8.22
C CYS A 82 -2.83 8.46 -9.26
N TRP A 83 -3.87 9.26 -9.50
CA TRP A 83 -4.94 8.86 -10.41
C TRP A 83 -4.49 8.56 -11.84
N PRO A 84 -3.56 9.32 -12.46
CA PRO A 84 -3.09 9.02 -13.81
C PRO A 84 -2.52 7.60 -13.95
N GLU A 85 -1.83 7.10 -12.94
CA GLU A 85 -1.28 5.74 -12.89
C GLU A 85 -2.36 4.68 -12.63
N VAL A 86 -3.30 4.97 -11.72
CA VAL A 86 -4.38 4.04 -11.37
C VAL A 86 -5.36 3.86 -12.53
N ALA A 87 -5.69 4.94 -13.25
CA ALA A 87 -6.64 4.92 -14.36
C ALA A 87 -6.18 4.06 -15.55
N VAL A 88 -4.86 3.88 -15.72
CA VAL A 88 -4.28 3.05 -16.79
C VAL A 88 -3.96 1.61 -16.32
N HIS A 89 -4.16 1.31 -15.03
CA HIS A 89 -3.89 0.00 -14.49
C HIS A 89 -4.84 -1.05 -15.09
N ALA A 90 -4.35 -2.27 -15.33
CA ALA A 90 -5.16 -3.35 -15.90
C ALA A 90 -6.37 -3.71 -15.02
N ASP A 91 -6.19 -3.60 -13.71
CA ASP A 91 -7.24 -3.74 -12.70
C ASP A 91 -7.10 -2.65 -11.61
N PRO A 92 -7.82 -1.51 -11.73
CA PRO A 92 -7.80 -0.47 -10.71
C PRO A 92 -8.42 -0.92 -9.37
N VAL A 93 -9.33 -1.90 -9.39
CA VAL A 93 -9.96 -2.44 -8.17
C VAL A 93 -8.93 -3.20 -7.34
N SER A 94 -8.12 -4.03 -7.97
CA SER A 94 -6.99 -4.72 -7.35
C SER A 94 -6.01 -3.75 -6.69
N TRP A 95 -5.69 -2.64 -7.35
CA TRP A 95 -4.80 -1.61 -6.80
C TRP A 95 -5.35 -0.99 -5.51
N VAL A 96 -6.61 -0.55 -5.53
CA VAL A 96 -7.26 0.07 -4.35
C VAL A 96 -7.44 -0.97 -3.24
N ARG A 97 -7.82 -2.21 -3.59
CA ARG A 97 -7.91 -3.33 -2.63
C ARG A 97 -6.58 -3.59 -1.94
N GLY A 98 -5.47 -3.64 -2.70
CA GLY A 98 -4.13 -3.83 -2.17
C GLY A 98 -3.77 -2.74 -1.15
N CYS A 99 -3.99 -1.48 -1.51
CA CYS A 99 -3.76 -0.33 -0.63
C CYS A 99 -4.64 -0.36 0.64
N ALA A 100 -5.92 -0.70 0.51
CA ALA A 100 -6.84 -0.81 1.63
C ALA A 100 -6.43 -1.94 2.58
N TYR A 101 -6.07 -3.11 2.05
CA TYR A 101 -5.66 -4.27 2.85
C TYR A 101 -4.33 -4.04 3.57
N GLU A 102 -3.38 -3.39 2.91
CA GLU A 102 -2.08 -3.06 3.50
C GLU A 102 -2.25 -2.09 4.68
N TYR A 103 -3.05 -1.04 4.50
CA TYR A 103 -3.39 -0.14 5.59
C TYR A 103 -4.10 -0.89 6.72
N ALA A 104 -5.20 -1.60 6.41
CA ALA A 104 -6.04 -2.28 7.39
C ALA A 104 -5.28 -3.28 8.28
N LEU A 105 -4.29 -3.98 7.73
CA LEU A 105 -3.51 -5.01 8.43
C LEU A 105 -2.17 -4.51 8.96
N SER A 106 -1.89 -3.22 8.82
CA SER A 106 -0.58 -2.67 9.15
C SER A 106 -0.25 -2.78 10.65
N PRO A 107 0.96 -3.23 11.03
CA PRO A 107 1.30 -3.49 12.43
C PRO A 107 1.22 -2.27 13.33
N TRP A 108 1.40 -1.04 12.83
CA TRP A 108 1.39 0.17 13.65
C TRP A 108 0.03 0.47 14.27
N HIS A 109 -1.05 -0.08 13.71
CA HIS A 109 -2.38 0.03 14.30
C HIS A 109 -2.46 -0.56 15.70
N ARG A 110 -1.60 -1.54 16.04
CA ARG A 110 -1.51 -2.12 17.39
C ARG A 110 -1.16 -1.09 18.47
N PHE A 111 -0.47 -0.02 18.10
CA PHE A 111 -0.07 1.05 19.02
C PHE A 111 -1.14 2.13 19.17
N ARG A 112 -2.17 2.13 18.31
CA ARG A 112 -3.30 3.07 18.34
C ARG A 112 -4.56 2.46 18.94
N GLU A 113 -4.52 1.19 19.33
CA GLU A 113 -5.69 0.53 19.90
C GLU A 113 -5.90 1.01 21.34
N THR A 114 -6.72 2.04 21.51
CA THR A 114 -7.46 2.19 22.77
C THR A 114 -8.38 0.98 22.90
N VAL A 115 -8.51 0.43 24.11
CA VAL A 115 -9.32 -0.75 24.41
C VAL A 115 -10.80 -0.41 24.24
N THR A 116 -11.27 -0.31 23.00
CA THR A 116 -12.70 -0.22 22.68
C THR A 116 -13.20 -1.64 22.51
N ARG A 117 -14.04 -2.06 23.46
CA ARG A 117 -14.56 -3.42 23.62
C ARG A 117 -15.71 -3.78 22.67
N ASP A 118 -16.06 -2.88 21.74
CA ASP A 118 -17.20 -3.03 20.82
C ASP A 118 -16.78 -3.56 19.44
N ALA A 119 -15.95 -4.61 19.41
CA ALA A 119 -15.85 -5.42 18.20
C ALA A 119 -17.00 -6.43 18.22
N LEU A 120 -18.20 -6.00 17.82
CA LEU A 120 -19.24 -6.96 17.43
C LEU A 120 -18.60 -7.80 16.32
N ALA A 121 -18.44 -9.10 16.54
CA ALA A 121 -17.79 -9.95 15.56
C ALA A 121 -18.47 -9.79 14.20
N PRO A 122 -17.71 -9.62 13.10
CA PRO A 122 -18.31 -9.52 11.79
C PRO A 122 -19.14 -10.77 11.54
N ASN A 123 -20.43 -10.59 11.27
CA ASN A 123 -21.24 -11.55 10.52
C ASN A 123 -21.23 -12.98 11.10
N GLY A 124 -21.28 -13.12 12.43
CA GLY A 124 -21.49 -14.39 13.12
C GLY A 124 -20.22 -15.23 13.43
N PRO A 125 -20.37 -16.55 13.67
CA PRO A 125 -19.26 -17.38 14.15
C PRO A 125 -18.14 -17.53 13.12
N MET A 126 -18.46 -17.62 11.82
CA MET A 126 -17.46 -17.74 10.76
C MET A 126 -16.56 -16.51 10.69
N GLY A 127 -17.12 -15.29 10.69
CA GLY A 127 -16.30 -14.07 10.71
C GLY A 127 -15.44 -13.95 11.97
N THR A 128 -15.94 -14.40 13.12
CA THR A 128 -15.14 -14.50 14.36
C THR A 128 -13.94 -15.45 14.18
N ALA A 129 -14.15 -16.62 13.59
CA ALA A 129 -13.11 -17.61 13.36
C ALA A 129 -12.05 -17.11 12.37
N ILE A 130 -12.48 -16.43 11.30
CA ILE A 130 -11.56 -15.77 10.35
C ILE A 130 -10.66 -14.80 11.11
N LEU A 131 -11.19 -13.95 11.99
CA LEU A 131 -10.38 -12.99 12.75
C LEU A 131 -9.32 -13.64 13.66
N ARG A 132 -9.48 -14.90 14.06
CA ARG A 132 -8.48 -15.64 14.85
C ARG A 132 -7.28 -16.12 14.03
N LEU A 133 -7.42 -16.22 12.71
CA LEU A 133 -6.29 -16.57 11.84
C LEU A 133 -5.23 -15.45 11.83
N ARG A 134 -3.99 -15.80 11.50
CA ARG A 134 -2.91 -14.80 11.32
C ARG A 134 -3.26 -13.83 10.18
N PRO A 135 -2.87 -12.54 10.25
CA PRO A 135 -3.27 -11.51 9.28
C PRO A 135 -3.12 -11.90 7.80
N LEU A 136 -1.96 -12.46 7.43
CA LEU A 136 -1.70 -12.88 6.05
C LEU A 136 -2.56 -14.07 5.62
N HIS A 137 -2.93 -14.96 6.54
CA HIS A 137 -3.79 -16.11 6.24
C HIS A 137 -5.24 -15.65 6.02
N ARG A 138 -5.72 -14.69 6.84
CA ARG A 138 -7.02 -14.03 6.64
C ARG A 138 -7.11 -13.36 5.28
N ARG A 139 -6.10 -12.55 4.94
CA ARG A 139 -6.02 -11.84 3.66
C ARG A 139 -6.07 -12.83 2.50
N THR A 140 -5.23 -13.87 2.52
CA THR A 140 -5.22 -14.92 1.48
C THR A 140 -6.55 -15.66 1.38
N LEU A 141 -7.17 -16.02 2.50
CA LEU A 141 -8.47 -16.70 2.51
C LEU A 141 -9.58 -15.83 1.87
N VAL A 142 -9.68 -14.56 2.29
CA VAL A 142 -10.67 -13.62 1.72
C VAL A 142 -10.44 -13.43 0.22
N MET A 143 -9.19 -13.37 -0.24
CA MET A 143 -8.89 -13.22 -1.66
C MET A 143 -9.23 -14.47 -2.47
N CYS A 144 -8.79 -15.65 -2.04
CA CYS A 144 -8.98 -16.87 -2.83
C CYS A 144 -10.41 -17.41 -2.73
N ASP A 145 -10.96 -17.51 -1.51
CA ASP A 145 -12.28 -18.12 -1.30
C ASP A 145 -13.41 -17.10 -1.31
N GLY A 146 -13.16 -15.90 -0.80
CA GLY A 146 -14.15 -14.84 -0.74
C GLY A 146 -14.36 -14.15 -2.10
N LEU A 147 -13.26 -13.74 -2.73
CA LEU A 147 -13.28 -13.01 -4.01
C LEU A 147 -13.10 -13.93 -5.23
N GLY A 148 -12.76 -15.20 -5.01
CA GLY A 148 -12.59 -16.18 -6.09
C GLY A 148 -11.30 -16.02 -6.90
N LEU A 149 -10.30 -15.29 -6.39
CA LEU A 149 -9.00 -15.16 -7.07
C LEU A 149 -8.30 -16.52 -7.13
N THR A 150 -7.63 -16.76 -8.26
CA THR A 150 -6.71 -17.88 -8.36
C THR A 150 -5.49 -17.67 -7.45
N ILE A 151 -4.77 -18.77 -7.17
CA ILE A 151 -3.54 -18.70 -6.36
C ILE A 151 -2.50 -17.78 -6.99
N ASP A 152 -2.42 -17.75 -8.33
CA ASP A 152 -1.44 -16.92 -9.05
C ASP A 152 -1.81 -15.44 -9.02
N GLU A 153 -3.09 -15.10 -9.21
CA GLU A 153 -3.59 -13.72 -9.06
C GLU A 153 -3.41 -13.22 -7.63
N ALA A 154 -3.78 -14.04 -6.64
CA ALA A 154 -3.58 -13.68 -5.24
C ALA A 154 -2.09 -13.58 -4.87
N ALA A 155 -1.22 -14.41 -5.44
CA ALA A 155 0.22 -14.34 -5.24
C ALA A 155 0.81 -13.04 -5.81
N ALA A 156 0.38 -12.63 -7.01
CA ALA A 156 0.78 -11.36 -7.61
C ALA A 156 0.37 -10.17 -6.73
N GLU A 157 -0.89 -10.13 -6.25
CA GLU A 157 -1.39 -9.06 -5.38
C GLU A 157 -0.76 -9.03 -3.98
N LEU A 158 -0.29 -10.17 -3.49
CA LEU A 158 0.35 -10.30 -2.18
C LEU A 158 1.87 -10.14 -2.23
N GLU A 159 2.44 -9.90 -3.41
CA GLU A 159 3.89 -9.93 -3.67
C GLU A 159 4.54 -11.19 -3.08
N ALA A 160 3.86 -12.33 -3.21
CA ALA A 160 4.25 -13.61 -2.65
C ALA A 160 4.42 -14.65 -3.76
N SER A 161 5.12 -15.75 -3.46
CA SER A 161 5.17 -16.87 -4.40
C SER A 161 3.83 -17.65 -4.39
N PRO A 162 3.43 -18.28 -5.52
CA PRO A 162 2.26 -19.16 -5.56
C PRO A 162 2.30 -20.26 -4.50
N ALA A 163 3.49 -20.81 -4.21
CA ALA A 163 3.69 -21.79 -3.16
C ALA A 163 3.38 -21.23 -1.76
N ALA A 164 3.84 -20.02 -1.45
CA ALA A 164 3.55 -19.37 -0.17
C ALA A 164 2.05 -19.07 -0.02
N THR A 165 1.40 -18.59 -1.08
CA THR A 165 -0.05 -18.34 -1.11
C THR A 165 -0.84 -19.64 -0.88
N ARG A 166 -0.47 -20.74 -1.56
CA ARG A 166 -1.10 -22.05 -1.37
C ARG A 166 -0.96 -22.55 0.07
N MET A 167 0.24 -22.42 0.65
CA MET A 167 0.51 -22.87 2.02
C MET A 167 -0.30 -22.06 3.05
N ARG A 168 -0.38 -20.73 2.86
CA ARG A 168 -1.22 -19.86 3.71
C ARG A 168 -2.69 -20.25 3.64
N LEU A 169 -3.19 -20.57 2.44
CA LEU A 169 -4.57 -20.99 2.25
C LEU A 169 -4.84 -22.34 2.92
N LEU A 170 -3.95 -23.33 2.75
CA LEU A 170 -4.05 -24.64 3.39
C LEU A 170 -4.11 -24.52 4.93
N HIS A 171 -3.24 -23.69 5.51
CA HIS A 171 -3.25 -23.45 6.95
C HIS A 171 -4.51 -22.71 7.42
N ALA A 172 -5.05 -21.80 6.60
CA ALA A 172 -6.32 -21.14 6.90
C ALA A 172 -7.48 -22.15 6.92
N HIS A 173 -7.54 -23.05 5.93
CA HIS A 173 -8.54 -24.12 5.86
C HIS A 173 -8.45 -25.06 7.07
N ALA A 174 -7.25 -25.56 7.39
CA ALA A 174 -7.06 -26.45 8.53
C ALA A 174 -7.56 -25.82 9.84
N ALA A 175 -7.19 -24.55 10.10
CA ALA A 175 -7.60 -23.84 11.31
C ALA A 175 -9.11 -23.52 11.38
N LEU A 176 -9.79 -23.44 10.23
CA LEU A 176 -11.25 -23.27 10.19
C LEU A 176 -11.98 -24.62 10.32
N GLN A 177 -11.47 -25.69 9.71
CA GLN A 177 -12.03 -27.04 9.84
C GLN A 177 -11.98 -27.54 11.29
N GLU A 178 -10.93 -27.22 12.05
CA GLU A 178 -10.86 -27.50 13.49
C GLU A 178 -12.00 -26.83 14.29
N GLN A 179 -12.49 -25.68 13.84
CA GLN A 179 -13.57 -24.92 14.51
C GLN A 179 -14.96 -25.26 13.98
N PHE A 180 -15.07 -25.74 12.74
CA PHE A 180 -16.32 -26.09 12.06
C PHE A 180 -16.24 -27.51 11.48
N PRO A 181 -16.27 -28.55 12.33
CA PRO A 181 -16.18 -29.94 11.87
C PRO A 181 -17.34 -30.33 10.94
N ASP A 182 -18.51 -29.69 11.08
CA ASP A 182 -19.67 -29.89 10.19
C ASP A 182 -19.41 -29.41 8.74
N CYS A 183 -18.36 -28.62 8.51
CA CYS A 183 -17.88 -28.28 7.18
C CYS A 183 -16.86 -29.33 6.73
N GLU A 184 -17.34 -30.57 6.51
CA GLU A 184 -16.52 -31.74 6.19
C GLU A 184 -15.66 -31.54 4.92
N ASP A 185 -16.10 -30.69 3.98
CA ASP A 185 -15.37 -30.36 2.74
C ASP A 185 -15.02 -28.86 2.65
N VAL A 186 -13.82 -28.59 2.13
CA VAL A 186 -13.28 -27.25 1.82
C VAL A 186 -14.21 -26.47 0.89
N SER A 187 -14.97 -27.15 0.02
CA SER A 187 -15.94 -26.51 -0.86
C SER A 187 -17.05 -25.77 -0.09
N ARG A 188 -17.54 -26.37 1.01
CA ARG A 188 -18.55 -25.75 1.89
C ARG A 188 -17.96 -24.57 2.65
N LEU A 189 -16.72 -24.71 3.13
CA LEU A 189 -16.01 -23.63 3.78
C LEU A 189 -15.87 -22.42 2.83
N ARG A 190 -15.46 -22.67 1.58
CA ARG A 190 -15.36 -21.64 0.54
C ARG A 190 -16.70 -20.96 0.29
N GLU A 191 -17.78 -21.72 0.14
CA GLU A 191 -19.12 -21.19 -0.08
C GLU A 191 -19.56 -20.25 1.05
N GLN A 192 -19.28 -20.63 2.31
CA GLN A 192 -19.58 -19.78 3.46
C GLN A 192 -18.72 -18.52 3.52
N VAL A 193 -17.41 -18.60 3.23
CA VAL A 193 -16.53 -17.43 3.17
C VAL A 193 -16.97 -16.48 2.05
N ARG A 194 -17.35 -17.02 0.89
CA ARG A 194 -17.88 -16.25 -0.23
C ARG A 194 -19.18 -15.54 0.13
N ALA A 195 -20.15 -16.26 0.70
CA ALA A 195 -21.39 -15.66 1.17
C ALA A 195 -21.12 -14.53 2.18
N LEU A 196 -20.13 -14.72 3.06
CA LEU A 196 -19.71 -13.69 4.01
C LEU A 196 -19.18 -12.43 3.33
N VAL A 197 -18.44 -12.55 2.21
CA VAL A 197 -17.91 -11.42 1.44
C VAL A 197 -18.99 -10.77 0.57
N ASP A 198 -19.91 -11.56 0.02
CA ASP A 198 -21.01 -11.09 -0.83
C ASP A 198 -22.11 -10.37 -0.03
N ASP A 199 -22.22 -10.60 1.29
CA ASP A 199 -23.14 -9.91 2.22
C ASP A 199 -22.82 -8.40 2.45
N ALA A 200 -22.00 -7.81 1.58
CA ALA A 200 -21.55 -6.42 1.64
C ALA A 200 -22.67 -5.36 1.48
N ALA A 201 -23.89 -5.78 1.14
CA ALA A 201 -25.03 -4.90 0.84
C ALA A 201 -25.43 -3.95 2.00
N SER A 202 -24.93 -4.16 3.22
CA SER A 202 -25.27 -3.35 4.40
C SER A 202 -24.26 -2.25 4.77
N ALA A 203 -23.17 -2.07 4.02
CA ALA A 203 -22.15 -1.08 4.35
C ALA A 203 -22.52 0.33 3.83
N THR A 204 -22.91 1.25 4.72
CA THR A 204 -23.07 2.68 4.38
C THR A 204 -21.70 3.31 4.15
N VAL A 205 -21.43 3.85 2.97
CA VAL A 205 -20.16 4.48 2.60
C VAL A 205 -20.32 6.00 2.44
N PRO A 206 -19.34 6.84 2.83
CA PRO A 206 -19.32 8.27 2.52
C PRO A 206 -19.45 8.57 1.02
N THR A 207 -19.82 9.80 0.63
CA THR A 207 -19.95 10.19 -0.78
C THR A 207 -18.58 10.41 -1.45
N ALA A 208 -18.40 9.96 -2.70
CA ALA A 208 -17.15 10.07 -3.46
C ALA A 208 -16.53 11.48 -3.50
N GLY A 209 -17.37 12.51 -3.66
CA GLY A 209 -16.93 13.90 -3.67
C GLY A 209 -16.31 14.38 -2.35
N ALA A 210 -16.71 13.80 -1.21
CA ALA A 210 -16.12 14.13 0.09
C ALA A 210 -14.69 13.58 0.21
N VAL A 211 -14.44 12.38 -0.32
CA VAL A 211 -13.10 11.75 -0.30
C VAL A 211 -12.12 12.52 -1.19
N ARG A 212 -12.56 12.98 -2.38
CA ARG A 212 -11.74 13.86 -3.24
C ARG A 212 -11.42 15.20 -2.58
N ALA A 213 -12.43 15.84 -1.99
CA ALA A 213 -12.20 17.11 -1.30
C ALA A 213 -11.25 16.98 -0.10
N GLU A 214 -11.28 15.84 0.59
CA GLU A 214 -10.41 15.54 1.74
C GLU A 214 -8.99 15.20 1.32
N SER A 215 -8.78 14.39 0.27
CA SER A 215 -7.44 14.07 -0.25
C SER A 215 -6.72 15.34 -0.70
N GLU A 216 -7.38 16.20 -1.46
CA GLU A 216 -6.79 17.46 -1.89
C GLU A 216 -6.49 18.42 -0.72
N ARG A 217 -7.31 18.41 0.35
CA ARG A 217 -7.04 19.17 1.58
C ARG A 217 -5.80 18.63 2.28
N ARG A 218 -5.67 17.30 2.43
CA ARG A 218 -4.50 16.65 3.04
C ARG A 218 -3.23 16.95 2.26
N THR A 219 -3.23 16.85 0.93
CA THR A 219 -2.06 17.16 0.10
C THR A 219 -1.67 18.64 0.20
N ARG A 220 -2.65 19.56 0.24
CA ARG A 220 -2.41 21.00 0.49
C ARG A 220 -1.93 21.29 1.92
N LEU A 221 -2.35 20.53 2.91
CA LEU A 221 -1.90 20.69 4.30
C LEU A 221 -0.48 20.14 4.48
N LEU A 222 -0.18 18.95 3.95
CA LEU A 222 1.15 18.33 4.05
C LEU A 222 2.22 19.16 3.34
N THR A 223 1.91 19.73 2.17
CA THR A 223 2.80 20.66 1.47
C THR A 223 3.03 21.93 2.30
N ARG A 224 1.99 22.52 2.90
CA ARG A 224 2.13 23.69 3.77
C ARG A 224 2.93 23.40 5.04
N THR A 225 2.74 22.24 5.68
CA THR A 225 3.51 21.86 6.87
C THR A 225 4.97 21.59 6.54
N ALA A 226 5.26 20.96 5.40
CA ALA A 226 6.63 20.74 4.94
C ALA A 226 7.33 22.07 4.66
N VAL A 227 6.67 23.00 3.96
CA VAL A 227 7.19 24.36 3.72
C VAL A 227 7.42 25.11 5.04
N GLY A 228 6.48 25.03 5.98
CA GLY A 228 6.62 25.65 7.30
C GLY A 228 7.78 25.07 8.11
N ALA A 229 7.96 23.74 8.11
CA ALA A 229 9.05 23.07 8.79
C ALA A 229 10.42 23.43 8.17
N VAL A 230 10.51 23.49 6.84
CA VAL A 230 11.72 23.95 6.13
C VAL A 230 12.03 25.39 6.50
N ALA A 231 11.04 26.29 6.49
CA ALA A 231 11.23 27.69 6.87
C ALA A 231 11.69 27.85 8.33
N LEU A 232 11.14 27.06 9.26
CA LEU A 232 11.56 27.02 10.66
C LEU A 232 13.01 26.54 10.81
N LEU A 233 13.39 25.45 10.13
CA LEU A 233 14.76 24.93 10.15
C LEU A 233 15.75 25.93 9.55
N SER A 234 15.44 26.53 8.40
CA SER A 234 16.27 27.57 7.79
C SER A 234 16.40 28.80 8.71
N GLY A 235 15.31 29.22 9.36
CA GLY A 235 15.33 30.29 10.34
C GLY A 235 16.20 29.97 11.55
N LEU A 236 16.15 28.73 12.07
CA LEU A 236 16.99 28.28 13.18
C LEU A 236 18.48 28.27 12.80
N VAL A 237 18.81 27.82 11.60
CA VAL A 237 20.19 27.85 11.08
C VAL A 237 20.68 29.29 10.92
N ALA A 238 19.87 30.18 10.34
CA ALA A 238 20.22 31.59 10.20
C ALA A 238 20.40 32.28 11.56
N ALA A 239 19.53 32.01 12.53
CA ALA A 239 19.65 32.52 13.89
C ALA A 239 20.91 32.00 14.59
N SER A 240 21.25 30.72 14.41
CA SER A 240 22.48 30.12 14.93
C SER A 240 23.73 30.76 14.31
N MET A 241 23.74 31.03 13.01
CA MET A 241 24.85 31.73 12.34
C MET A 241 25.00 33.18 12.84
N LEU A 242 23.89 33.85 13.14
CA LEU A 242 23.90 35.22 13.67
C LEU A 242 24.35 35.28 15.14
N SER A 243 24.04 34.25 15.93
CA SER A 243 24.45 34.15 17.33
C SER A 243 25.90 33.67 17.51
N HIS A 244 26.44 32.93 16.54
CA HIS A 244 27.84 32.49 16.52
C HIS A 244 28.70 33.44 15.68
N ALA A 245 28.80 34.70 16.10
CA ALA A 245 29.80 35.61 15.56
C ALA A 245 31.18 34.92 15.62
N PRO A 246 31.94 34.83 14.50
CA PRO A 246 33.24 34.17 14.51
C PRO A 246 34.12 34.90 15.52
N GLN A 247 34.56 34.19 16.56
CA GLN A 247 35.56 34.73 17.44
C GLN A 247 36.83 34.89 16.61
N HIS A 248 37.19 36.14 16.31
CA HIS A 248 38.52 36.45 15.84
C HIS A 248 39.48 35.98 16.93
N GLU A 249 40.06 34.79 16.76
CA GLU A 249 41.24 34.38 17.50
C GLU A 249 42.28 35.47 17.29
N THR A 250 42.48 36.28 18.33
CA THR A 250 43.53 37.27 18.35
C THR A 250 44.83 36.47 18.44
N SER A 251 45.52 36.28 17.32
CA SER A 251 46.87 35.71 17.32
C SER A 251 47.74 36.55 18.25
N GLY A 252 48.03 36.00 19.44
CA GLY A 252 48.97 36.59 20.38
C GLY A 252 50.38 36.64 19.76
N PRO A 253 51.24 37.58 20.17
CA PRO A 253 52.56 37.75 19.56
C PRO A 253 53.42 36.50 19.80
N HIS A 254 53.89 35.88 18.72
CA HIS A 254 54.84 34.78 18.79
C HIS A 254 56.15 35.24 19.49
N PRO A 255 56.71 34.47 20.44
CA PRO A 255 58.00 34.81 21.02
C PRO A 255 59.10 34.66 19.95
N ARG A 256 59.92 35.71 19.80
CA ARG A 256 61.08 35.73 18.90
C ARG A 256 62.12 34.71 19.38
N VAL A 257 62.23 33.59 18.67
CA VAL A 257 63.36 32.68 18.79
C VAL A 257 64.49 33.23 17.93
N HIS A 258 65.58 33.67 18.57
CA HIS A 258 66.82 34.04 17.90
C HIS A 258 67.46 32.80 17.27
N GLY A 259 67.42 32.70 15.94
CA GLY A 259 68.18 31.72 15.19
C GLY A 259 69.66 32.11 15.15
N HIS A 260 70.52 31.35 15.82
CA HIS A 260 71.94 31.30 15.50
C HIS A 260 72.15 30.30 14.36
N ALA A 261 72.82 30.77 13.32
CA ALA A 261 73.17 30.00 12.14
C ALA A 261 74.11 28.86 12.51
N HIS A 262 73.78 27.65 12.08
CA HIS A 262 74.78 26.63 11.83
C HIS A 262 74.42 25.84 10.57
N VAL A 263 75.22 26.06 9.52
CA VAL A 263 75.34 25.25 8.31
C VAL A 263 76.45 24.24 8.61
N PRO A 264 76.29 22.92 8.32
CA PRO A 264 76.79 22.44 7.03
C PRO A 264 76.07 21.23 6.41
N ALA A 265 76.12 21.25 5.07
CA ALA A 265 76.40 20.19 4.10
C ALA A 265 75.65 18.83 4.15
N ALA A 266 74.97 18.58 3.03
CA ALA A 266 74.56 17.30 2.43
C ALA A 266 75.73 16.27 2.39
N PRO A 267 75.56 14.95 2.06
CA PRO A 267 74.61 14.48 1.03
C PRO A 267 74.12 12.99 1.05
N HIS A 268 73.26 12.69 0.06
CA HIS A 268 72.91 11.39 -0.56
C HIS A 268 72.02 10.39 0.20
N GLY A 269 71.04 9.84 -0.52
CA GLY A 269 70.28 8.67 -0.06
C GLY A 269 69.09 8.36 -0.95
N THR A 270 69.28 7.40 -1.85
CA THR A 270 68.38 6.93 -2.90
C THR A 270 67.05 6.32 -2.42
N SER A 271 66.03 6.53 -3.26
CA SER A 271 64.80 5.76 -3.45
C SER A 271 64.81 4.30 -2.96
N ARG A 272 63.79 3.92 -2.19
CA ARG A 272 63.40 2.51 -2.00
C ARG A 272 61.87 2.38 -1.99
N ALA A 273 61.32 1.94 -3.11
CA ALA A 273 59.98 1.39 -3.22
C ALA A 273 59.88 0.07 -2.46
N ARG A 274 58.77 -0.12 -1.73
CA ARG A 274 58.31 -1.36 -1.08
C ARG A 274 56.88 -1.52 -1.59
N GLY A 275 56.47 -2.55 -2.34
CA GLY A 275 56.86 -3.95 -2.31
C GLY A 275 55.84 -4.70 -1.45
N GLY A 276 54.83 -5.30 -2.08
CA GLY A 276 53.77 -6.07 -1.42
C GLY A 276 52.99 -6.92 -2.43
N SER A 277 53.60 -8.03 -2.82
CA SER A 277 53.10 -9.01 -3.80
C SER A 277 52.14 -10.02 -3.17
N SER A 278 51.19 -10.44 -4.00
CA SER A 278 50.38 -11.68 -3.93
C SER A 278 51.25 -12.96 -3.81
N PRO A 279 50.67 -14.06 -3.31
CA PRO A 279 50.90 -15.34 -4.00
C PRO A 279 49.63 -16.18 -4.20
N ALA A 280 49.66 -16.95 -5.28
CA ALA A 280 48.66 -17.89 -5.75
C ALA A 280 48.76 -19.30 -5.10
N GLU A 281 47.62 -20.01 -5.12
CA GLU A 281 47.31 -21.45 -5.29
C GLU A 281 48.47 -22.47 -5.55
N PRO A 282 48.29 -23.83 -5.39
CA PRO A 282 47.11 -24.60 -5.83
C PRO A 282 46.75 -25.95 -5.12
N ALA A 283 45.64 -26.54 -5.62
CA ALA A 283 45.37 -27.97 -5.92
C ALA A 283 44.75 -28.94 -4.89
N SER A 284 43.49 -29.30 -5.17
CA SER A 284 42.90 -30.65 -5.37
C SER A 284 43.04 -31.79 -4.34
N THR A 285 41.91 -32.35 -3.89
CA THR A 285 41.51 -33.76 -4.14
C THR A 285 40.08 -34.10 -3.71
N SER A 286 39.51 -35.03 -4.47
CA SER A 286 38.22 -35.74 -4.38
C SER A 286 38.10 -36.67 -3.16
N THR A 287 36.87 -37.01 -2.70
CA THR A 287 36.35 -38.40 -2.50
C THR A 287 34.89 -38.38 -1.96
N ALA A 288 34.11 -39.38 -2.36
CA ALA A 288 32.69 -39.65 -2.11
C ALA A 288 32.40 -40.57 -0.89
N GLY A 289 31.10 -40.74 -0.58
CA GLY A 289 30.50 -41.79 0.29
C GLY A 289 30.03 -41.25 1.65
N THR A 290 28.83 -41.51 2.17
CA THR A 290 27.85 -42.60 2.00
C THR A 290 26.44 -42.07 2.25
#